data_AF-A0A9C7SC40-F1
#
_entry.id   AF-A0A9C7SC40-F1
#
_cell.length_a   1.000
_cell.length_b   1.000
_cell.length_c   1.000
_cell.angle_alpha   90.00
_cell.angle_beta   90.00
_cell.angle_gamma   90.00
#
_symmetry.space_group_name_H-M   'P 1'
#
loop_
_entity.id
_entity.type
_entity.pdbx_description
1 polymer ?
#
loop_
_entity_poly.entity_id
_entity_poly.type
_entity_poly.pdbx_seq_one_letter_code
_entity_poly.pdbx_strand_id
1 'polypeptide(L)'
;MNFDTAIAAHSVAEEHAHIAHQRCACGGSLRFVRQVLLHQGERYFDLVETKCQRCGAKKEFLFDISSFFSAANRDSIPLGCC
;
A
#
# COMPACT_ATOMS: atom_id res chain seq x y z
N MET A 1 9.01 -7.41 -7.70
CA MET A 1 8.72 -6.22 -6.89
C MET A 1 9.94 -5.95 -6.03
N ASN A 2 10.36 -4.69 -5.94
CA ASN A 2 11.46 -4.28 -5.08
C ASN A 2 10.88 -3.59 -3.84
N PHE A 3 11.05 -4.19 -2.67
CA PHE A 3 10.47 -3.70 -1.41
C PHE A 3 11.27 -2.53 -0.83
N ASP A 4 12.52 -2.35 -1.26
CA ASP A 4 13.38 -1.24 -0.83
C ASP A 4 12.97 0.11 -1.44
N THR A 5 12.14 0.10 -2.48
CA THR A 5 11.59 1.31 -3.11
C THR A 5 10.16 1.61 -2.66
N ALA A 6 9.67 0.94 -1.61
CA ALA A 6 8.35 1.18 -1.07
C ALA A 6 8.22 2.60 -0.49
N ILE A 7 7.05 3.19 -0.65
CA ILE A 7 6.73 4.53 -0.16
C ILE A 7 6.37 4.40 1.31
N ALA A 8 7.08 5.08 2.22
CA ALA A 8 6.69 5.09 3.62
C ALA A 8 5.29 5.71 3.75
N ALA A 9 4.38 5.01 4.43
CA ALA A 9 3.05 5.51 4.73
C ALA A 9 2.69 5.25 6.19
N HIS A 10 2.23 6.30 6.86
CA HIS A 10 1.79 6.25 8.25
C HIS A 10 0.28 6.39 8.39
N SER A 11 -0.49 6.25 7.30
CA SER A 11 -1.94 6.04 7.26
C SER A 11 -2.49 5.68 5.89
N VAL A 12 -3.62 4.97 5.90
CA VAL A 12 -4.45 4.74 4.71
C VAL A 12 -4.83 6.08 4.07
N ALA A 13 -5.06 7.11 4.86
CA ALA A 13 -5.31 8.46 4.36
C ALA A 13 -4.11 9.01 3.56
N GLU A 14 -2.88 8.82 4.03
CA GLU A 14 -1.67 9.20 3.30
C GLU A 14 -1.48 8.41 2.00
N GLU A 15 -1.75 7.09 2.00
CA GLU A 15 -1.68 6.26 0.80
C GLU A 15 -2.66 6.76 -0.27
N HIS A 16 -3.91 7.00 0.14
CA HIS A 16 -4.95 7.54 -0.71
C HIS A 16 -4.59 8.94 -1.23
N ALA A 17 -4.08 9.82 -0.36
CA ALA A 17 -3.62 11.14 -0.76
C ALA A 17 -2.47 11.03 -1.78
N HIS A 18 -1.49 10.16 -1.55
CA HIS A 18 -0.39 9.94 -2.49
C HIS A 18 -0.93 9.52 -3.87
N ILE A 19 -1.81 8.52 -3.92
CA ILE A 19 -2.39 8.02 -5.17
C ILE A 19 -3.22 9.11 -5.87
N ALA A 20 -3.99 9.90 -5.13
CA ALA A 20 -4.84 10.96 -5.69
C ALA A 20 -4.04 12.06 -6.41
N HIS A 21 -2.82 12.36 -5.93
CA HIS A 21 -1.92 13.31 -6.57
C HIS A 21 -1.20 12.73 -7.80
N GLN A 22 -1.29 11.42 -8.03
CA GLN A 22 -0.61 10.76 -9.13
C GLN A 22 -1.48 10.74 -10.39
N ARG A 23 -0.82 10.91 -11.53
CA ARG A 23 -1.44 10.77 -12.86
C ARG A 23 -0.81 9.61 -13.60
N CYS A 24 -1.57 9.07 -14.56
CA CYS A 24 -1.00 8.20 -15.57
C CYS A 24 -0.08 9.02 -16.50
N ALA A 25 0.89 8.36 -17.14
CA ALA A 25 1.75 9.00 -18.15
C ALA A 25 0.94 9.63 -19.30
N CYS A 26 -0.25 9.13 -19.60
CA CYS A 26 -1.17 9.72 -20.59
C CYS A 26 -1.97 10.95 -20.07
N GLY A 27 -1.69 11.39 -18.85
CA GLY A 27 -2.40 12.46 -18.13
C GLY A 27 -3.74 12.06 -17.49
N GLY A 28 -4.20 10.82 -17.68
CA GLY A 28 -5.46 10.35 -17.12
C GLY A 28 -5.43 10.13 -15.60
N SER A 29 -6.60 10.23 -14.97
CA SER A 29 -6.79 9.86 -13.55
C SER A 29 -6.61 8.36 -13.34
N LEU A 30 -6.13 8.01 -12.15
CA LEU A 30 -5.99 6.64 -11.69
C LEU A 30 -7.22 6.28 -10.86
N ARG A 31 -7.84 5.14 -11.15
CA ARG A 31 -8.91 4.55 -10.35
C ARG A 31 -8.36 3.36 -9.56
N PHE A 32 -8.72 3.27 -8.29
CA PHE A 32 -8.44 2.11 -7.45
C PHE A 32 -9.05 0.82 -8.03
N VAL A 33 -8.27 -0.26 -8.04
CA VAL A 33 -8.71 -1.59 -8.48
C VAL A 33 -8.79 -2.54 -7.29
N ARG A 34 -7.67 -2.72 -6.57
CA ARG A 34 -7.60 -3.56 -5.37
C ARG A 34 -6.39 -3.19 -4.53
N GLN A 35 -6.39 -3.69 -3.31
CA GLN A 35 -5.32 -3.53 -2.33
C GLN A 35 -5.00 -4.89 -1.71
N VAL A 36 -3.71 -5.15 -1.48
CA VAL A 36 -3.22 -6.43 -0.99
C VAL A 36 -2.15 -6.18 0.08
N LEU A 37 -2.43 -6.63 1.31
CA LEU A 37 -1.46 -6.67 2.38
C LEU A 37 -0.41 -7.75 2.11
N LEU A 38 0.86 -7.34 2.05
CA LEU A 38 2.02 -8.21 1.88
C LEU A 38 2.85 -8.21 3.15
N HIS A 39 3.43 -9.37 3.45
CA HIS A 39 4.30 -9.58 4.60
C HIS A 39 5.64 -10.15 4.14
N GLN A 40 6.74 -9.51 4.52
CA GLN A 40 8.09 -9.97 4.21
C GLN A 40 9.00 -9.80 5.42
N GLY A 41 9.34 -10.91 6.08
CA GLY A 41 10.14 -10.89 7.30
C GLY A 41 9.36 -10.25 8.45
N GLU A 42 9.85 -9.14 8.98
CA GLU A 42 9.16 -8.34 10.00
C GLU A 42 8.49 -7.07 9.42
N ARG A 43 8.52 -6.92 8.09
CA ARG A 43 8.00 -5.75 7.40
C ARG A 43 6.64 -6.04 6.78
N TYR A 44 5.77 -5.05 6.87
CA TYR A 44 4.43 -5.07 6.31
C TYR A 44 4.33 -4.03 5.21
N PHE A 45 3.74 -4.44 4.09
CA PHE A 45 3.59 -3.59 2.93
C PHE A 45 2.16 -3.63 2.42
N ASP A 46 1.70 -2.52 1.87
CA ASP A 46 0.45 -2.47 1.13
C ASP A 46 0.70 -2.31 -0.36
N LEU A 47 0.19 -3.25 -1.16
CA LEU A 47 0.22 -3.15 -2.61
C LEU A 47 -1.12 -2.64 -3.11
N VAL A 48 -1.14 -1.40 -3.59
CA VAL A 48 -2.31 -0.78 -4.18
C VAL A 48 -2.23 -0.81 -5.70
N GLU A 49 -3.16 -1.51 -6.31
CA GLU A 49 -3.31 -1.58 -7.76
C GLU A 49 -4.31 -0.55 -8.25
N THR A 50 -3.89 0.24 -9.23
CA THR A 50 -4.73 1.24 -9.88
C THR A 50 -4.77 1.02 -11.39
N LYS A 51 -5.81 1.55 -12.03
CA LYS A 51 -5.98 1.53 -13.48
C LYS A 51 -6.31 2.93 -13.97
N CYS A 52 -5.63 3.38 -15.03
CA CYS A 52 -5.95 4.63 -15.68
C CYS A 52 -7.35 4.57 -16.30
N GLN A 53 -8.18 5.57 -16.01
CA GLN A 53 -9.53 5.65 -16.58
C GLN A 53 -9.53 6.04 -18.07
N ARG A 54 -8.41 6.58 -18.58
CA ARG A 54 -8.29 7.01 -19.99
C ARG A 54 -7.69 5.94 -20.89
N CYS A 55 -6.49 5.46 -20.60
CA CYS A 55 -5.79 4.48 -21.44
C CYS A 55 -5.86 3.04 -20.93
N GLY A 56 -6.41 2.82 -19.73
CA GLY A 56 -6.51 1.48 -19.14
C GLY A 56 -5.18 0.90 -18.60
N ALA A 57 -4.06 1.63 -18.70
CA ALA A 57 -2.79 1.19 -18.15
C ALA A 57 -2.87 1.00 -16.64
N LYS A 58 -2.23 -0.07 -16.13
CA LYS A 58 -2.12 -0.33 -14.70
C LYS A 58 -0.96 0.47 -14.10
N LYS A 59 -1.11 0.89 -12.86
CA LYS A 59 -0.03 1.45 -12.04
C LYS A 59 -0.17 0.92 -10.62
N GLU A 60 0.93 0.43 -10.11
CA GLU A 60 1.03 -0.18 -8.79
C GLU A 60 1.78 0.77 -7.86
N PHE A 61 1.34 0.82 -6.61
CA PHE A 61 2.00 1.53 -5.54
C PHE A 61 2.27 0.55 -4.42
N LEU A 62 3.50 0.52 -3.93
CA LEU A 62 3.90 -0.30 -2.80
C LEU A 62 4.19 0.64 -1.64
N PHE A 63 3.45 0.51 -0.55
CA PHE A 63 3.62 1.30 0.66
C PHE A 63 4.28 0.46 1.75
N ASP A 64 5.26 1.01 2.45
CA ASP A 64 5.79 0.41 3.68
C ASP A 64 4.95 0.93 4.85
N ILE A 65 4.19 0.01 5.45
CA ILE A 65 3.32 0.27 6.59
C ILE A 65 3.86 -0.40 7.85
N SER A 66 5.13 -0.81 7.88
CA SER A 66 5.74 -1.50 9.02
C SER A 66 5.63 -0.67 10.31
N SER A 67 5.64 0.67 10.21
CA SER A 67 5.47 1.56 11.37
C SER A 67 4.13 1.40 12.08
N PHE A 68 3.08 0.97 11.37
CA PHE A 68 1.79 0.66 11.97
C PHE A 68 1.84 -0.56 12.87
N PHE A 69 2.50 -1.61 12.38
CA PHE A 69 2.55 -2.90 13.04
C PHE A 69 3.61 -2.94 14.14
N SER A 70 4.65 -2.09 14.06
CA SER A 70 5.66 -1.97 15.12
C SER A 70 5.10 -1.42 16.44
N ALA A 71 4.04 -0.60 16.40
CA ALA A 71 3.40 -0.10 17.62
C ALA A 71 2.53 -1.15 18.32
N ALA A 72 2.09 -2.18 17.60
CA ALA A 72 1.30 -3.29 18.14
C ALA A 72 2.16 -4.41 18.74
N ASN A 73 3.50 -4.34 18.63
CA ASN A 73 4.41 -5.37 19.13
C ASN A 73 5.11 -4.97 20.44
N ARG A 74 4.33 -4.45 21.39
CA ARG A 74 4.60 -4.62 22.82
C ARG A 74 3.37 -5.33 23.39
N ASP A 75 3.55 -6.62 23.65
CA ASP A 75 2.57 -7.58 24.18
C ASP A 75 1.62 -8.22 23.15
N SER A 76 2.01 -9.44 22.78
CA SER A 76 1.13 -10.62 22.78
C SER A 76 -0.07 -10.60 21.82
N ILE A 77 0.07 -11.24 20.66
CA ILE A 77 -1.06 -11.96 20.06
C ILE A 77 -1.01 -13.39 20.61
N PRO A 78 -1.78 -13.74 21.65
CA PRO A 78 -2.03 -15.15 21.92
C PRO A 78 -2.79 -15.70 20.72
N LEU A 79 -2.17 -16.63 20.00
CA LEU A 79 -2.89 -17.59 19.17
C LEU A 79 -3.79 -18.41 20.10
N GLY A 80 -5.00 -17.91 20.31
CA GLY A 80 -6.01 -18.55 21.11
C GLY A 80 -7.32 -17.78 21.04
N CYS A 81 -8.25 -18.30 20.23
CA CYS A 81 -9.65 -18.40 20.64
C CYS A 81 -10.40 -19.39 19.73
N CYS A 82 -10.85 -20.46 20.39
CA CYS A 82 -12.03 -21.33 20.24
C CYS A 82 -12.55 -21.69 18.84
#